data_AF-A0A8X7C2A5-F1
#
_entry.id   AF-A0A8X7C2A5-F1
#
_cell.length_a   1.000
_cell.length_b   1.000
_cell.length_c   1.000
_cell.angle_alpha   90.00
_cell.angle_beta   90.00
_cell.angle_gamma   90.00
#
_symmetry.space_group_name_H-M   'P 1'
#
loop_
_entity.id
_entity.type
_entity.pdbx_description
1 polymer ?
#
loop_
_entity_poly.entity_id
_entity_poly.type
_entity_poly.pdbx_seq_one_letter_code
_entity_poly.pdbx_strand_id
1 'polypeptide(L)'
;MKTKLLEVVAKILTVYQHLASNEILHCVSGKTQNANESLHSCIWRKCPKDVVVSKKRIELAVMAAISEVNIGYVETLKLNNSETVDAAFKNAHRHDNRRLLQGKRKAGTI
;
A
#
# COMPACT_ATOMS: atom_id res chain seq x y z
N MET A 1 -13.73 -23.66 27.75
CA MET A 1 -12.63 -22.90 28.40
C MET A 1 -13.10 -21.45 28.53
N LYS A 2 -13.37 -20.94 29.73
CA LYS A 2 -13.80 -19.54 29.93
C LYS A 2 -12.53 -18.68 30.06
N THR A 3 -12.06 -18.12 28.96
CA THR A 3 -10.92 -17.19 28.99
C THR A 3 -11.35 -15.95 29.77
N LYS A 4 -10.55 -15.52 30.75
CA LYS A 4 -10.88 -14.34 31.54
C LYS A 4 -10.83 -13.10 30.64
N LEU A 5 -11.86 -12.27 30.70
CA LEU A 5 -11.96 -11.04 29.89
C LEU A 5 -10.70 -10.16 30.01
N LEU A 6 -10.15 -10.05 31.22
CA LEU A 6 -8.89 -9.33 31.50
C LEU A 6 -7.70 -9.86 30.69
N GLU A 7 -7.63 -11.15 30.45
CA GLU A 7 -6.54 -11.79 29.71
C GLU A 7 -6.64 -11.48 28.21
N VAL A 8 -7.86 -11.48 27.67
CA VAL A 8 -8.15 -11.08 26.29
C VAL A 8 -7.85 -9.59 26.10
N VAL A 9 -8.31 -8.74 27.03
CA VAL A 9 -8.06 -7.30 26.99
C VAL A 9 -6.57 -7.00 27.05
N ALA A 10 -5.79 -7.67 27.89
CA ALA A 10 -4.35 -7.48 27.98
C ALA A 10 -3.65 -7.77 26.64
N LYS A 11 -4.03 -8.85 25.95
CA LYS A 11 -3.47 -9.22 24.64
C LYS A 11 -3.88 -8.24 23.54
N ILE A 12 -5.11 -7.77 23.55
CA ILE A 12 -5.59 -6.79 22.57
C ILE A 12 -4.93 -5.42 22.81
N LEU A 13 -4.84 -4.99 24.06
CA LEU A 13 -4.29 -3.69 24.43
C LEU A 13 -2.83 -3.54 23.97
N THR A 14 -2.01 -4.59 24.07
CA THR A 14 -0.63 -4.56 23.56
C THR A 14 -0.56 -4.31 22.06
N VAL A 15 -1.52 -4.82 21.28
CA VAL A 15 -1.61 -4.55 19.84
C VAL A 15 -1.99 -3.10 19.60
N TYR A 16 -2.99 -2.57 20.33
CA TYR A 16 -3.39 -1.17 20.21
C TYR A 16 -2.28 -0.19 20.62
N GLN A 17 -1.54 -0.49 21.69
CA GLN A 17 -0.42 0.33 22.14
C GLN A 17 0.73 0.34 21.14
N HIS A 18 1.06 -0.82 20.56
CA HIS A 18 2.03 -0.88 19.47
C HIS A 18 1.52 -0.10 18.24
N LEU A 19 0.25 -0.26 17.89
CA LEU A 19 -0.40 0.47 16.79
C LEU A 19 -0.52 1.99 17.02
N ALA A 20 -0.39 2.44 18.26
CA ALA A 20 -0.41 3.84 18.65
C ALA A 20 1.00 4.39 18.95
N SER A 21 2.06 3.59 18.76
CA SER A 21 3.42 4.06 19.05
C SER A 21 3.87 5.08 18.01
N ASN A 22 4.57 6.12 18.47
CA ASN A 22 5.12 7.14 17.57
C ASN A 22 6.06 6.52 16.53
N GLU A 23 6.79 5.47 16.91
CA GLU A 23 7.73 4.73 16.06
C GLU A 23 7.09 4.20 14.78
N ILE A 24 5.85 3.70 14.84
CA ILE A 24 5.12 3.25 13.64
C ILE A 24 4.19 4.31 13.05
N LEU A 25 3.85 5.35 13.83
CA LEU A 25 3.12 6.54 13.34
C LEU A 25 4.01 7.45 12.49
N HIS A 26 5.33 7.25 12.51
CA HIS A 26 6.27 7.87 11.58
C HIS A 26 6.16 7.27 10.18
N CYS A 27 5.14 7.72 9.46
CA CYS A 27 5.17 7.67 8.01
C CYS A 27 6.31 8.57 7.51
N VAL A 28 6.97 8.17 6.42
CA VAL A 28 8.01 8.97 5.74
C VAL A 28 7.57 10.45 5.67
N SER A 29 8.30 11.32 6.37
CA SER A 29 8.07 12.77 6.45
C SER A 29 6.84 13.28 7.23
N GLY A 30 6.32 12.54 8.22
CA GLY A 30 5.29 13.08 9.15
C GLY A 30 3.89 13.27 8.53
N LYS A 31 3.60 12.52 7.47
CA LYS A 31 2.34 12.60 6.71
C LYS A 31 1.46 11.38 6.97
N THR A 32 0.15 11.52 7.01
CA THR A 32 -0.75 10.35 6.96
C THR A 32 -0.83 9.79 5.54
N GLN A 33 0.14 8.93 5.20
CA GLN A 33 -0.18 7.77 4.39
C GLN A 33 -0.15 6.59 5.33
N ASN A 34 -1.32 6.16 5.81
CA ASN A 34 -1.42 4.79 6.27
C ASN A 34 -0.95 3.89 5.12
N ALA A 35 0.32 3.47 5.18
CA ALA A 35 0.93 2.64 4.15
C ALA A 35 0.16 1.33 4.02
N ASN A 36 -0.43 0.85 5.14
CA ASN A 36 -1.27 -0.32 5.19
C ASN A 36 -2.60 -0.11 4.43
N GLU A 37 -3.22 1.07 4.47
CA GLU A 37 -4.38 1.40 3.61
C GLU A 37 -3.99 1.57 2.14
N SER A 38 -2.85 2.18 1.86
CA SER A 38 -2.40 2.38 0.47
C SER A 38 -2.00 1.07 -0.20
N LEU A 39 -1.30 0.18 0.52
CA LEU A 39 -0.81 -1.09 0.02
C LEU A 39 -1.94 -2.10 -0.06
N HIS A 40 -2.76 -2.27 0.99
CA HIS A 40 -3.93 -3.15 0.90
C HIS A 40 -4.86 -2.71 -0.21
N SER A 41 -5.18 -1.41 -0.32
CA SER A 41 -6.03 -0.92 -1.42
C SER A 41 -5.41 -1.21 -2.78
N CYS A 42 -4.09 -1.08 -2.94
CA CYS A 42 -3.40 -1.39 -4.19
C CYS A 42 -3.44 -2.89 -4.51
N ILE A 43 -3.16 -3.75 -3.53
CA ILE A 43 -3.25 -5.21 -3.65
C ILE A 43 -4.66 -5.62 -4.07
N TRP A 44 -5.70 -5.16 -3.37
CA TRP A 44 -7.08 -5.56 -3.64
C TRP A 44 -7.64 -4.96 -4.92
N ARG A 45 -7.09 -3.83 -5.41
CA ARG A 45 -7.40 -3.31 -6.75
C ARG A 45 -6.86 -4.21 -7.85
N LYS A 46 -5.71 -4.87 -7.64
CA LYS A 46 -5.09 -5.78 -8.60
C LYS A 46 -5.65 -7.20 -8.50
N CYS A 47 -5.99 -7.63 -7.30
CA CYS A 47 -6.53 -8.94 -7.00
C CYS A 47 -7.73 -8.76 -6.06
N PRO A 48 -8.95 -8.59 -6.59
CA PRO A 48 -10.14 -8.42 -5.77
C PRO A 48 -10.34 -9.60 -4.81
N LYS A 49 -10.78 -9.30 -3.58
CA LYS A 49 -10.92 -10.30 -2.49
C LYS A 49 -11.99 -11.34 -2.76
N ASP A 50 -12.99 -10.95 -3.53
CA ASP A 50 -14.14 -11.74 -3.96
C ASP A 50 -13.81 -12.69 -5.12
N VAL A 51 -12.61 -12.58 -5.70
CA VAL A 51 -12.17 -13.44 -6.81
C VAL A 51 -11.19 -14.50 -6.32
N VAL A 52 -11.56 -15.77 -6.50
CA VAL A 52 -10.65 -16.89 -6.26
C VAL A 52 -9.59 -16.93 -7.35
N VAL A 53 -8.32 -16.86 -6.95
CA VAL A 53 -7.17 -16.91 -7.85
C VAL A 53 -6.10 -17.87 -7.33
N SER A 54 -5.18 -18.29 -8.20
CA SER A 54 -4.04 -19.10 -7.77
C SER A 54 -3.11 -18.32 -6.85
N LYS A 55 -2.41 -19.04 -5.96
CA LYS A 55 -1.35 -18.47 -5.08
C LYS A 55 -0.38 -17.59 -5.87
N LYS A 56 0.06 -18.08 -7.03
CA LYS A 56 1.00 -17.37 -7.91
C LYS A 56 0.47 -16.00 -8.37
N ARG A 57 -0.82 -15.90 -8.66
CA ARG A 57 -1.45 -14.63 -9.06
C ARG A 57 -1.50 -13.63 -7.90
N ILE A 58 -1.75 -14.10 -6.68
CA ILE A 58 -1.69 -13.25 -5.48
C ILE A 58 -0.26 -12.73 -5.28
N GLU A 59 0.75 -13.59 -5.37
CA GLU A 59 2.16 -13.20 -5.23
C GLU A 59 2.55 -12.12 -6.24
N LEU A 60 2.18 -12.28 -7.52
CA LEU A 60 2.44 -11.29 -8.55
C LEU A 60 1.74 -9.95 -8.27
N ALA A 61 0.48 -10.00 -7.84
CA ALA A 61 -0.27 -8.79 -7.49
C ALA A 61 0.34 -8.05 -6.29
N VAL A 62 0.80 -8.79 -5.29
CA VAL A 62 1.49 -8.24 -4.11
C VAL A 62 2.82 -7.61 -4.50
N MET A 63 3.66 -8.30 -5.27
CA MET A 63 4.94 -7.73 -5.75
C MET A 63 4.70 -6.45 -6.55
N ALA A 64 3.77 -6.46 -7.50
CA ALA A 64 3.46 -5.27 -8.30
C ALA A 64 2.92 -4.11 -7.45
N ALA A 65 2.07 -4.40 -6.45
CA ALA A 65 1.57 -3.37 -5.54
C ALA A 65 2.67 -2.75 -4.67
N ILE A 66 3.60 -3.58 -4.17
CA ILE A 66 4.76 -3.13 -3.40
C ILE A 66 5.64 -2.22 -4.25
N SER A 67 5.96 -2.63 -5.48
CA SER A 67 6.74 -1.81 -6.42
C SER A 67 6.06 -0.47 -6.71
N GLU A 68 4.77 -0.46 -7.05
CA GLU A 68 4.06 0.78 -7.37
C GLU A 68 3.99 1.77 -6.19
N VAL A 69 3.83 1.26 -4.96
CA VAL A 69 3.76 2.11 -3.76
C VAL A 69 5.13 2.71 -3.42
N ASN A 70 6.19 1.91 -3.53
CA ASN A 70 7.53 2.31 -3.13
C ASN A 70 8.23 3.18 -4.18
N ILE A 71 8.22 2.75 -5.45
CA ILE A 71 9.02 3.37 -6.52
C ILE A 71 8.18 4.03 -7.62
N GLY A 72 6.85 3.86 -7.62
CA GLY A 72 5.94 4.45 -8.61
C GLY A 72 5.68 3.55 -9.83
N TYR A 73 4.69 3.94 -10.63
CA TYR A 73 4.20 3.17 -11.78
C TYR A 73 5.22 3.10 -12.92
N VAL A 74 5.92 4.21 -13.19
CA VAL A 74 6.89 4.29 -14.30
C VAL A 74 8.08 3.36 -14.05
N GLU A 75 8.69 3.43 -12.86
CA GLU A 75 9.84 2.58 -12.52
C GLU A 75 9.44 1.11 -12.38
N THR A 76 8.23 0.82 -11.87
CA THR A 76 7.70 -0.54 -11.83
C THR A 76 7.55 -1.15 -13.23
N LEU A 77 7.12 -0.37 -14.22
CA LEU A 77 7.01 -0.83 -15.61
C LEU A 77 8.37 -1.12 -16.23
N LYS A 78 9.38 -0.29 -15.96
CA LYS A 78 10.76 -0.51 -16.44
C LYS A 78 11.34 -1.81 -15.88
N LEU A 79 11.12 -2.10 -14.61
CA LEU A 79 11.59 -3.35 -13.98
C LEU A 79 10.96 -4.61 -14.58
N ASN A 80 9.73 -4.50 -15.07
CA ASN A 80 9.05 -5.64 -15.71
C ASN A 80 9.54 -5.93 -17.14
N ASN A 81 10.54 -5.18 -17.64
CA ASN A 81 11.34 -5.46 -18.83
C ASN A 81 10.53 -5.86 -20.09
N SER A 82 9.29 -5.37 -20.19
CA SER A 82 8.46 -5.53 -21.38
C SER A 82 8.82 -4.39 -22.34
N GLU A 83 8.95 -4.71 -23.63
CA GLU A 83 8.76 -3.74 -24.72
C GLU A 83 7.41 -3.07 -24.48
N THR A 84 7.43 -1.98 -23.74
CA THR A 84 6.24 -1.42 -23.11
C THR A 84 5.73 -0.38 -24.08
N VAL A 85 4.51 -0.61 -24.55
CA VAL A 85 3.83 0.25 -25.51
C VAL A 85 3.77 1.68 -24.98
N ASP A 86 3.94 2.69 -25.83
CA ASP A 86 3.92 4.12 -25.48
C ASP A 86 2.69 4.52 -24.62
N ALA A 87 1.54 3.87 -24.86
CA ALA A 87 0.33 4.04 -24.06
C ALA A 87 0.48 3.61 -22.58
N ALA A 88 1.25 2.55 -22.29
CA ALA A 88 1.50 2.08 -20.93
C ALA A 88 2.33 3.11 -20.15
N PHE A 89 3.38 3.66 -20.77
CA PHE A 89 4.16 4.75 -20.18
C PHE A 89 3.33 6.01 -19.94
N LYS A 90 2.51 6.43 -20.91
CA LYS A 90 1.59 7.57 -20.73
C LYS A 90 0.66 7.39 -19.54
N ASN A 91 0.06 6.20 -19.41
CA ASN A 91 -0.79 5.88 -18.26
C ASN A 91 0.00 5.89 -16.95
N ALA A 92 1.19 5.32 -16.92
CA ALA A 92 2.06 5.30 -15.75
C ALA A 92 2.43 6.69 -15.27
N HIS A 93 2.87 7.56 -16.20
CA HIS A 93 3.13 8.97 -15.91
C HIS A 93 1.90 9.68 -15.36
N ARG A 94 0.71 9.42 -15.91
CA ARG A 94 -0.54 9.99 -15.38
C ARG A 94 -0.81 9.53 -13.94
N HIS A 95 -0.59 8.25 -13.64
CA HIS A 95 -0.79 7.70 -12.30
C HIS A 95 0.21 8.27 -11.28
N ASP A 96 1.49 8.38 -11.66
CA ASP A 96 2.52 8.96 -10.81
C ASP A 96 2.30 10.47 -10.57
N ASN A 97 1.95 11.22 -11.62
CA ASN A 97 1.59 12.64 -11.47
C ASN A 97 0.41 12.84 -10.52
N ARG A 98 -0.62 11.99 -10.62
CA ARG A 98 -1.75 12.02 -9.68
C ARG A 98 -1.32 11.74 -8.25
N ARG A 99 -0.44 10.76 -8.03
CA ARG A 99 0.14 10.44 -6.71
C ARG A 99 0.91 11.64 -6.16
N LEU A 100 1.76 12.28 -6.97
CA LEU A 100 2.52 13.46 -6.57
C LEU A 100 1.61 14.65 -6.23
N LEU A 101 0.58 14.92 -7.03
CA LEU A 101 -0.39 15.99 -6.77
C LEU A 101 -1.17 15.75 -5.47
N GLN A 102 -1.61 14.51 -5.22
CA GLN A 102 -2.25 14.15 -3.95
C GLN A 102 -1.27 14.34 -2.77
N GLY A 103 0.00 13.99 -2.96
CA GLY A 103 1.06 14.22 -1.97
C GLY A 103 1.27 15.70 -1.66
N LYS A 104 1.24 16.57 -2.68
CA LYS A 104 1.38 18.02 -2.51
C LYS A 104 0.17 18.66 -1.83
N ARG A 105 -1.06 18.27 -2.21
CA ARG A 105 -2.31 18.71 -1.54
C ARG A 105 -2.32 18.35 -0.05
N LYS A 106 -1.94 17.11 0.28
CA LYS A 106 -1.82 16.65 1.67
C LYS A 106 -0.73 17.38 2.45
N ALA A 107 0.29 17.90 1.77
CA ALA A 107 1.37 18.68 2.37
C ALA A 107 1.08 20.19 2.42
N GLY A 108 -0.10 20.65 1.98
CA GLY A 108 -0.46 22.07 1.96
C GLY A 108 0.39 22.91 1.00
N THR A 109 1.07 22.29 0.03
CA THR A 109 1.98 22.97 -0.91
C THR A 109 1.26 23.44 -2.19
N ILE A 110 0.00 23.07 -2.36
CA ILE A 110 -0.97 23.54 -3.37
C ILE A 110 -2.39 23.30 -2.87
#